data_AF-A0A448ML00-F1
#
_entry.id   AF-A0A448ML00-F1
#
_cell.length_a   1.000
_cell.length_b   1.000
_cell.length_c   1.000
_cell.angle_alpha   90.00
_cell.angle_beta   90.00
_cell.angle_gamma   90.00
#
_symmetry.space_group_name_H-M   'P 1'
#
loop_
_entity.id
_entity.type
_entity.pdbx_description
1 polymer ?
#
loop_
_entity_poly.entity_id
_entity_poly.type
_entity_poly.pdbx_seq_one_letter_code
_entity_poly.pdbx_strand_id
1 'polypeptide(L)' 'MEEEKRLPAIVLDDIVNIAESEESKLMISGSVSNVADGEKVVIEIGTQQFESTVTEGKFNQAIDTAL' A
#
# COMPACT_ATOMS: atom_id res chain seq x y z
N MET A 1 15.37 6.96 -19.68
CA MET A 1 14.16 6.10 -19.60
C MET A 1 14.19 5.59 -18.18
N GLU A 2 13.52 6.27 -17.26
CA GLU A 2 13.49 5.84 -15.86
C GLU A 2 12.69 4.53 -15.81
N GLU A 3 13.26 3.50 -15.20
CA GLU A 3 12.55 2.25 -14.98
C GLU A 3 11.35 2.53 -14.07
N GLU A 4 10.14 2.38 -14.61
CA GLU A 4 8.94 2.32 -13.79
C GLU A 4 9.00 1.00 -13.02
N LYS A 5 9.68 1.03 -11.87
CA LYS A 5 9.73 -0.09 -10.93
C LYS A 5 8.34 -0.24 -10.32
N ARG A 6 7.48 -0.97 -11.04
CA ARG A 6 6.20 -1.44 -10.52
C ARG A 6 6.51 -2.37 -9.36
N LEU A 7 6.36 -1.84 -8.16
CA LEU A 7 6.39 -2.64 -6.94
C LEU A 7 5.26 -3.68 -7.08
N PRO A 8 5.52 -4.98 -6.82
CA PRO A 8 4.49 -5.99 -6.95
C PRO A 8 3.36 -5.65 -5.99
N ALA A 9 2.15 -5.46 -6.51
CA ALA A 9 0.95 -5.55 -5.69
C ALA A 9 0.89 -7.00 -5.22
N ILE A 10 1.02 -7.22 -3.91
CA ILE A 10 1.14 -8.57 -3.37
C ILE A 10 -0.23 -9.26 -3.31
N VAL A 11 -1.31 -8.48 -3.29
CA VAL A 11 -2.69 -8.94 -3.52
C VAL A 11 -3.14 -8.49 -4.91
N LEU A 12 -3.30 -9.44 -5.82
CA LEU A 12 -3.74 -9.20 -7.21
C LEU A 12 -5.23 -9.53 -7.43
N ASP A 13 -5.82 -10.30 -6.53
CA ASP A 13 -7.16 -10.86 -6.61
C ASP A 13 -8.09 -10.38 -5.49
N ASP A 14 -7.68 -9.32 -4.79
CA ASP A 14 -8.39 -8.71 -3.65
C ASP A 14 -8.62 -9.66 -2.45
N ILE A 15 -7.90 -10.79 -2.38
CA ILE A 15 -7.98 -11.75 -1.28
C ILE A 15 -6.58 -11.95 -0.69
N VAL A 16 -6.38 -11.57 0.57
CA VAL A 16 -5.15 -11.93 1.28
C VAL A 16 -5.22 -13.41 1.68
N ASN A 17 -4.33 -14.22 1.12
CA ASN A 17 -4.20 -15.64 1.45
C ASN A 17 -3.06 -15.92 2.45
N ILE A 18 -2.88 -17.20 2.82
CA ILE A 18 -1.87 -17.62 3.80
C ILE A 18 -0.44 -17.32 3.31
N ALA A 19 -0.13 -17.61 2.05
CA ALA A 19 1.21 -17.38 1.51
C ALA A 19 1.54 -15.88 1.52
N GLU A 20 0.60 -15.04 1.11
CA GLU A 20 0.76 -13.59 1.16
C GLU A 20 0.85 -13.05 2.58
N SER A 21 0.15 -13.66 3.53
CA SER A 21 0.25 -13.30 4.96
C SER A 21 1.61 -13.65 5.56
N GLU A 22 2.34 -14.60 4.99
CA GLU A 22 3.69 -15.01 5.41
C GLU A 22 4.80 -14.18 4.75
N GLU A 23 4.49 -13.39 3.73
CA GLU A 23 5.47 -12.49 3.08
C GLU A 23 5.86 -11.37 4.04
N SER A 24 7.17 -11.14 4.22
CA SER A 24 7.73 -10.12 5.13
C SER A 24 7.30 -8.67 4.84
N LYS A 25 6.82 -8.41 3.61
CA LYS A 25 6.29 -7.10 3.23
C LYS A 25 5.05 -7.28 2.40
N LEU A 26 4.05 -6.46 2.66
CA LEU A 26 2.85 -6.32 1.82
C LEU A 26 2.80 -4.92 1.23
N MET A 27 2.51 -4.82 -0.08
CA MET A 27 2.23 -3.54 -0.70
C MET A 27 0.73 -3.28 -0.75
N ILE A 28 0.30 -2.22 -0.05
CA ILE A 28 -1.05 -1.69 -0.13
C ILE A 28 -1.03 -0.47 -1.03
N SER A 29 -1.93 -0.41 -2.01
CA SER A 29 -2.00 0.71 -2.95
C SER A 29 -3.44 1.06 -3.25
N GLY A 30 -3.67 2.29 -3.66
CA GLY A 30 -4.99 2.74 -4.07
C GLY A 30 -4.96 4.14 -4.68
N SER A 31 -6.15 4.60 -5.05
CA SER A 31 -6.36 5.93 -5.63
C SER A 31 -7.43 6.67 -4.84
N VAL A 32 -7.27 7.99 -4.74
CA VAL A 32 -8.22 8.91 -4.12
C VAL A 32 -8.56 10.02 -5.12
N SER A 33 -9.72 10.65 -4.93
CA SER A 33 -10.15 11.79 -5.75
C SER A 33 -10.50 12.96 -4.86
N ASN A 34 -10.31 14.19 -5.37
CA ASN A 34 -10.51 15.43 -4.61
C ASN A 34 -9.66 15.55 -3.34
N VAL A 35 -8.50 14.88 -3.33
CA VAL A 35 -7.48 15.00 -2.28
C VAL A 35 -6.24 15.58 -2.94
N ALA A 36 -5.65 16.61 -2.31
CA ALA A 36 -4.44 17.24 -2.83
C ALA A 36 -3.22 16.33 -2.61
N ASP A 37 -2.26 16.42 -3.50
CA ASP A 37 -0.95 15.79 -3.29
C ASP A 37 -0.29 16.34 -2.02
N GLY A 38 0.38 15.46 -1.29
CA GLY A 38 0.96 15.76 0.03
C GLY A 38 0.01 15.50 1.22
N GLU A 39 -1.28 15.26 0.99
CA GLU A 39 -2.21 14.85 2.04
C GLU A 39 -1.90 13.43 2.54
N LYS A 40 -2.25 13.15 3.81
CA LYS A 40 -2.03 11.85 4.43
C LYS A 40 -3.17 10.89 4.14
N VAL A 41 -2.81 9.64 3.86
CA VAL A 41 -3.72 8.50 3.90
C VAL A 41 -3.36 7.66 5.13
N VAL A 42 -4.34 7.47 6.01
CA VAL A 42 -4.22 6.58 7.17
C VAL A 42 -4.82 5.23 6.82
N ILE A 43 -4.03 4.18 6.95
CA ILE A 43 -4.41 2.79 6.67
C ILE A 43 -4.40 2.03 8.00
N GLU A 44 -5.54 1.47 8.38
CA GLU A 44 -5.66 0.63 9.58
C GLU A 44 -5.79 -0.85 9.18
N ILE A 45 -4.90 -1.69 9.70
CA ILE A 45 -4.95 -3.15 9.52
C ILE A 45 -4.93 -3.82 10.89
N GLY A 46 -6.05 -4.43 11.27
CA GLY A 46 -6.23 -4.97 12.61
C GLY A 46 -6.20 -3.86 13.66
N THR A 47 -5.13 -3.78 14.45
CA THR A 47 -4.91 -2.72 15.47
C THR A 47 -3.77 -1.78 15.12
N GLN A 48 -3.16 -1.96 13.95
CA GLN A 48 -2.00 -1.19 13.52
C GLN A 48 -2.41 -0.09 12.54
N GLN A 49 -1.69 1.02 12.62
CA GLN A 49 -1.91 2.19 11.79
C GLN A 49 -0.65 2.50 10.97
N PHE A 50 -0.84 2.67 9.67
CA PHE A 50 0.20 3.05 8.72
C PHE A 50 -0.19 4.36 8.03
N GLU A 51 0.80 5.20 7.72
CA GLU A 51 0.58 6.46 7.02
C GLU A 51 1.28 6.45 5.67
N SER A 52 0.53 6.77 4.62
CA SER A 52 1.05 7.07 3.29
C SER A 52 0.73 8.51 2.90
N THR A 53 1.29 8.96 1.79
CA THR A 53 1.07 10.31 1.25
C THR A 53 0.49 10.19 -0.16
N VAL A 54 -0.46 11.07 -0.48
CA VAL A 54 -1.04 11.16 -1.81
C VAL A 54 -0.04 11.81 -2.76
N THR A 55 0.21 11.15 -3.89
CA THR A 55 1.00 11.66 -5.01
C THR A 55 0.26 11.32 -6.30
N GLU A 56 -0.06 12.32 -7.11
CA GLU A 56 -0.86 12.18 -8.34
C GLU A 56 -2.17 11.41 -8.13
N GLY A 57 -2.87 11.70 -7.02
CA GLY A 57 -4.12 11.04 -6.66
C GLY A 57 -3.98 9.55 -6.30
N LYS A 58 -2.77 9.05 -6.07
CA LYS A 58 -2.48 7.66 -5.67
C LYS A 58 -1.75 7.62 -4.34
N PHE A 59 -1.84 6.50 -3.65
CA PHE A 59 -1.00 6.19 -2.50
C PHE A 59 -0.43 4.78 -2.63
N ASN A 60 0.76 4.58 -2.07
CA ASN A 60 1.35 3.26 -1.91
C ASN A 60 1.98 3.17 -0.52
N GLN A 61 1.77 2.05 0.17
CA GLN A 61 2.31 1.80 1.49
C GLN A 61 2.87 0.39 1.55
N ALA A 62 4.18 0.29 1.82
CA ALA A 62 4.77 -0.97 2.24
C ALA A 62 4.48 -1.19 3.72
N ILE A 63 3.91 -2.35 4.03
CA ILE A 63 3.61 -2.79 5.38
C ILE A 63 4.58 -3.92 5.70
N ASP A 64 5.35 -3.75 6.77
CA ASP A 64 6.14 -4.85 7.33
C ASP A 64 5.20 -5.75 8.13
N THR A 65 5.14 -7.01 7.74
CA THR A 65 4.28 -8.02 8.38
C THR A 65 5.01 -8.78 9.48
N ALA A 66 6.35 -8.66 9.53
CA ALA A 66 7.18 -9.22 10.58
C ALA A 66 7.17 -8.26 11.78
N LEU A 67 6.12 -8.32 12.59
CA LEU A 67 6.08 -7.68 13.90
C LEU A 67 7.01 -8.34 14.92
#